data_AF-A0A846NHR4-F1
#
_entry.id   AF-A0A846NHR4-F1
#
_cell.length_a   1.000
_cell.length_b   1.000
_cell.length_c   1.000
_cell.angle_alpha   90.00
_cell.angle_beta   90.00
_cell.angle_gamma   90.00
#
_symmetry.space_group_name_H-M   'P 1'
#
loop_
_entity.id
_entity.type
_entity.pdbx_description
1 polymer ?
#
loop_
_entity_poly.entity_id
_entity_poly.type
_entity_poly.pdbx_seq_one_letter_code
_entity_poly.pdbx_strand_id
1 'polypeptide(L)'
;MSQVIGKNDAFIKRILPNRMIYDYYRLMWDTAWKGDQAIRMATFHHLMERGFVPRQAGQMTALFHGDYARMSPQARTLANKIWFTPTFKYVMGRAQIQMAKKFAKVCREGLRMKGTGNIAAADALLAKGFLGLIGTLIAKDLFLKYIMGFDVDATGLRYTKQIDTDQGKRELVLHLADPNNVILRLVHRWSDWGGDPDHMAEFFDKVKWELHPLWSLGLELLKGVGRDGRAIYNPYDSDTRKAADISFYGLRRIINVFDAIYRTARPSDKEATNSFNVLRKEVNKVLVPFLYVASFHYVRGTKSQRKRREIRKLISTYRSITTWRDKPKNREEYLRRVKSFREQLQERYDELRRLEREGQ
;
A
#
# COMPACT_ATOMS: atom_id res chain seq x y z
N MET A 1 -7.04 -7.46 24.78
CA MET A 1 -7.55 -7.32 23.40
C MET A 1 -8.82 -8.13 23.16
N SER A 2 -9.07 -9.25 23.86
CA SER A 2 -10.32 -10.04 23.77
C SER A 2 -11.61 -9.22 23.98
N GLN A 3 -11.59 -8.16 24.79
CA GLN A 3 -12.79 -7.33 25.02
C GLN A 3 -13.18 -6.42 23.83
N VAL A 4 -12.23 -6.00 22.97
CA VAL A 4 -12.55 -5.27 21.73
C VAL A 4 -13.03 -6.27 20.66
N ILE A 5 -12.55 -7.51 20.73
CA ILE A 5 -12.90 -8.61 19.82
C ILE A 5 -14.37 -9.00 19.97
N GLY A 6 -14.88 -9.15 21.21
CA GLY A 6 -16.29 -9.53 21.43
C GLY A 6 -17.33 -8.52 20.92
N LYS A 7 -17.00 -7.22 20.92
CA LYS A 7 -17.94 -6.17 20.43
C LYS A 7 -17.96 -6.04 18.91
N ASN A 8 -16.83 -6.25 18.23
CA ASN A 8 -16.79 -6.28 16.77
C ASN A 8 -17.42 -7.54 16.18
N ASP A 9 -17.38 -8.66 16.92
CA ASP A 9 -17.92 -9.94 16.47
C ASP A 9 -19.44 -9.89 16.25
N ALA A 10 -20.18 -9.23 17.16
CA ALA A 10 -21.62 -9.01 17.03
C ALA A 10 -21.98 -8.10 15.84
N PHE A 11 -21.17 -7.08 15.56
CA PHE A 11 -21.35 -6.18 14.41
C PHE A 11 -21.10 -6.91 13.09
N ILE A 12 -20.02 -7.71 13.01
CA ILE A 12 -19.69 -8.48 11.80
C ILE A 12 -20.72 -9.58 11.55
N LYS A 13 -21.18 -10.30 12.59
CA LYS A 13 -22.29 -11.28 12.46
C LYS A 13 -23.58 -10.64 11.92
N ARG A 14 -23.85 -9.38 12.27
CA ARG A 14 -25.05 -8.66 11.82
C ARG A 14 -24.97 -8.22 10.36
N ILE A 15 -23.77 -8.04 9.81
CA ILE A 15 -23.54 -7.55 8.44
C ILE A 15 -23.21 -8.68 7.46
N LEU A 16 -22.73 -9.83 7.96
CA LEU A 16 -22.47 -11.04 7.17
C LEU A 16 -23.59 -12.06 7.41
N PRO A 17 -24.70 -12.04 6.64
CA PRO A 17 -25.86 -12.89 6.86
C PRO A 17 -25.57 -14.39 6.63
N ASN A 18 -24.46 -14.72 5.97
CA ASN A 18 -24.08 -16.10 5.69
C ASN A 18 -22.99 -16.58 6.66
N ARG A 19 -23.31 -17.63 7.43
CA ARG A 19 -22.44 -18.29 8.39
C ARG A 19 -21.10 -18.73 7.79
N MET A 20 -21.09 -19.21 6.55
CA MET A 20 -19.86 -19.62 5.86
C MET A 20 -18.87 -18.46 5.67
N ILE A 21 -19.37 -17.28 5.32
CA ILE A 21 -18.54 -16.09 5.11
C ILE A 21 -17.95 -15.62 6.44
N TYR A 22 -18.75 -15.65 7.50
CA TYR A 22 -18.32 -15.32 8.84
C TYR A 22 -17.25 -16.30 9.35
N ASP A 23 -17.45 -17.61 9.17
CA ASP A 23 -16.49 -18.63 9.59
C ASP A 23 -15.17 -18.53 8.82
N TYR A 24 -15.22 -18.22 7.52
CA TYR A 24 -14.02 -17.98 6.73
C TYR A 24 -13.27 -16.70 7.17
N TYR A 25 -14.00 -15.60 7.40
CA TYR A 25 -13.42 -14.38 7.95
C TYR A 25 -12.72 -14.66 9.28
N ARG A 26 -13.36 -15.42 10.17
CA ARG A 26 -12.79 -15.83 11.46
C ARG A 26 -11.54 -16.69 11.29
N LEU A 27 -11.55 -17.65 10.36
CA LEU A 27 -10.38 -18.47 10.05
C LEU A 27 -9.20 -17.61 9.56
N MET A 28 -9.43 -16.70 8.61
CA MET A 28 -8.42 -15.78 8.11
C MET A 28 -7.85 -14.89 9.22
N TRP A 29 -8.74 -14.37 10.07
CA TRP A 29 -8.38 -13.55 11.21
C TRP A 29 -7.51 -14.32 12.22
N ASP A 30 -7.97 -15.50 12.65
CA ASP A 30 -7.24 -16.35 13.59
C ASP A 30 -5.89 -16.79 13.02
N THR A 31 -5.82 -17.09 11.72
CA THR A 31 -4.57 -17.45 11.04
C THR A 31 -3.58 -16.29 11.07
N ALA A 32 -4.03 -15.06 10.77
CA ALA A 32 -3.18 -13.88 10.82
C ALA A 32 -2.61 -13.63 12.22
N TRP A 33 -3.43 -13.76 13.28
CA TRP A 33 -2.97 -13.57 14.65
C TRP A 33 -2.07 -14.69 15.16
N LYS A 34 -2.35 -15.95 14.81
CA LYS A 34 -1.45 -17.07 15.12
C LYS A 34 -0.11 -16.90 14.43
N GLY A 35 -0.10 -16.42 13.18
CA GLY A 35 1.13 -16.08 12.46
C GLY A 35 1.95 -15.00 13.17
N ASP A 36 1.31 -13.87 13.53
CA ASP A 36 1.96 -12.80 14.30
C ASP A 36 2.48 -13.30 15.65
N GLN A 37 1.70 -14.11 16.37
CA GLN A 37 2.13 -14.71 17.63
C GLN A 37 3.35 -15.62 17.44
N ALA A 38 3.38 -16.48 16.42
CA ALA A 38 4.50 -17.37 16.16
C ALA A 38 5.79 -16.57 15.90
N ILE A 39 5.73 -15.52 15.09
CA ILE A 39 6.88 -14.65 14.79
C ILE A 39 7.37 -13.92 16.05
N ARG A 40 6.44 -13.41 16.88
CA ARG A 40 6.79 -12.79 18.17
C ARG A 40 7.45 -13.79 19.12
N MET A 41 6.92 -15.02 19.21
CA MET A 41 7.49 -16.05 20.05
C MET A 41 8.90 -16.45 19.58
N ALA A 42 9.13 -16.55 18.27
CA ALA A 42 10.46 -16.80 17.74
C ALA A 42 11.46 -15.71 18.17
N THR A 43 11.05 -14.43 18.11
CA THR A 43 11.88 -13.31 18.58
C THR A 43 12.07 -13.36 20.10
N PHE A 44 11.02 -13.67 20.86
CA PHE A 44 11.09 -13.81 22.30
C PHE A 44 12.10 -14.88 22.73
N HIS A 45 12.01 -16.08 22.15
CA HIS A 45 12.92 -17.17 22.45
C HIS A 45 14.36 -16.84 22.02
N HIS A 46 14.55 -16.23 20.85
CA HIS A 46 15.86 -15.75 20.42
C HIS A 46 16.49 -14.76 21.42
N LEU A 47 15.68 -13.90 22.05
CA LEU A 47 16.17 -12.97 23.07
C LEU A 47 16.44 -13.66 24.40
N MET A 48 15.62 -14.62 24.79
CA MET A 48 15.84 -15.47 25.97
C MET A 48 17.17 -16.24 25.86
N GLU A 49 17.45 -16.83 24.69
CA GLU A 49 18.72 -17.51 24.38
C GLU A 49 19.94 -16.58 24.48
N ARG A 50 19.74 -15.28 24.27
CA ARG A 50 20.76 -14.23 24.44
C ARG A 50 20.88 -13.70 25.86
N GLY A 51 20.24 -14.35 26.83
CA GLY A 51 20.35 -14.03 28.26
C GLY A 51 19.41 -12.92 28.75
N PHE A 52 18.43 -12.48 27.94
CA PHE A 52 17.42 -11.55 28.42
C PHE A 52 16.46 -12.26 29.38
N VAL A 53 16.09 -11.60 30.49
CA VAL A 53 15.02 -12.10 31.38
C VAL A 53 13.65 -12.02 30.69
N PRO A 54 12.67 -12.90 31.03
CA PRO A 54 11.37 -12.97 30.33
C PRO A 54 10.67 -11.62 30.14
N ARG A 55 10.67 -10.78 31.18
CA ARG A 55 10.05 -9.45 31.10
C ARG A 55 10.73 -8.55 30.07
N GLN A 56 12.06 -8.55 30.03
CA GLN A 56 12.83 -7.74 29.09
C GLN A 56 12.70 -8.29 27.67
N ALA A 57 12.78 -9.61 27.48
CA ALA A 57 12.57 -10.27 26.19
C ALA A 57 11.18 -9.97 25.63
N GLY A 58 10.14 -10.00 26.47
CA GLY A 58 8.77 -9.65 26.10
C GLY A 58 8.62 -8.18 25.68
N GLN A 59 9.17 -7.25 26.46
CA GLN A 59 9.16 -5.81 26.12
C GLN A 59 9.92 -5.52 24.83
N MET A 60 11.06 -6.16 24.63
CA MET A 60 11.88 -5.99 23.44
C MET A 60 11.22 -6.60 22.20
N THR A 61 10.62 -7.78 22.33
CA THR A 61 9.80 -8.39 21.27
C THR A 61 8.64 -7.48 20.88
N ALA A 62 7.94 -6.90 21.86
CA ALA A 62 6.88 -5.94 21.61
C ALA A 62 7.41 -4.69 20.86
N LEU A 63 8.61 -4.20 21.21
CA LEU A 63 9.25 -3.11 20.49
C LEU A 63 9.56 -3.47 19.02
N PHE A 64 10.06 -4.67 18.76
CA PHE A 64 10.43 -5.12 17.41
C PHE A 64 9.21 -5.34 16.48
N HIS A 65 8.14 -5.90 17.01
CA HIS A 65 6.94 -6.26 16.25
C HIS A 65 5.81 -5.26 16.38
N GLY A 66 6.10 -4.12 16.99
CA GLY A 66 5.11 -3.11 17.31
C GLY A 66 4.33 -3.41 18.60
N ASP A 67 4.45 -2.49 19.56
CA ASP A 67 3.77 -2.51 20.84
C ASP A 67 2.38 -1.85 20.72
N TYR A 68 1.39 -2.67 20.35
CA TYR A 68 0.00 -2.25 20.21
C TYR A 68 -0.62 -1.70 21.50
N ALA A 69 -0.04 -1.99 22.68
CA ALA A 69 -0.53 -1.48 23.96
C ALA A 69 -0.23 0.00 24.17
N ARG A 70 0.70 0.59 23.39
CA ARG A 70 1.04 2.02 23.45
C ARG A 70 -0.08 2.96 23.04
N MET A 71 -1.08 2.48 22.31
CA MET A 71 -2.25 3.27 21.96
C MET A 71 -3.40 2.95 22.92
N SER A 72 -4.00 3.99 23.50
CA SER A 72 -5.17 3.82 24.36
C SER A 72 -6.30 3.09 23.61
N PRO A 73 -7.12 2.25 24.27
CA PRO A 73 -8.23 1.55 23.63
C PRO A 73 -9.19 2.49 22.89
N GLN A 74 -9.42 3.69 23.44
CA GLN A 74 -10.26 4.72 22.84
C GLN A 74 -9.67 5.26 21.54
N ALA A 75 -8.38 5.63 21.54
CA ALA A 75 -7.69 6.11 20.33
C ALA A 75 -7.66 5.05 19.23
N ARG A 76 -7.45 3.77 19.58
CA ARG A 76 -7.51 2.65 18.62
C ARG A 76 -8.89 2.50 18.01
N THR A 77 -9.93 2.53 18.84
CA THR A 77 -11.31 2.38 18.39
C THR A 77 -11.70 3.54 17.47
N LEU A 78 -11.36 4.77 17.83
CA LEU A 78 -11.64 5.95 17.00
C LEU A 78 -10.88 5.90 15.68
N ALA A 79 -9.58 5.60 15.73
CA ALA A 79 -8.76 5.55 14.53
C ALA A 79 -9.24 4.46 13.57
N ASN A 80 -9.55 3.25 14.06
CA ASN A 80 -10.00 2.13 13.24
C ASN A 80 -11.39 2.35 12.60
N LYS A 81 -12.20 3.27 13.13
CA LYS A 81 -13.46 3.66 12.47
C LYS A 81 -13.20 4.39 11.17
N ILE A 82 -12.15 5.19 11.07
CA ILE A 82 -11.85 6.05 9.92
C ILE A 82 -10.82 5.39 9.00
N TRP A 83 -9.83 4.73 9.57
CA TRP A 83 -8.66 4.20 8.88
C TRP A 83 -8.63 2.67 8.95
N PHE A 84 -8.10 2.01 7.92
CA PHE A 84 -8.09 0.55 7.83
C PHE A 84 -7.11 -0.13 8.80
N THR A 85 -5.90 0.43 8.95
CA THR A 85 -4.84 -0.13 9.82
C THR A 85 -3.99 0.94 10.52
N PRO A 86 -4.60 1.96 11.14
CA PRO A 86 -3.88 3.11 11.69
C PRO A 86 -2.97 2.70 12.86
N THR A 87 -3.43 1.78 13.71
CA THR A 87 -2.67 1.33 14.89
C THR A 87 -1.38 0.63 14.46
N PHE A 88 -1.46 -0.29 13.49
CA PHE A 88 -0.29 -0.99 12.97
C PHE A 88 0.73 0.01 12.39
N LYS A 89 0.29 0.91 11.52
CA LYS A 89 1.17 1.90 10.87
C LYS A 89 1.83 2.83 11.87
N TYR A 90 1.06 3.34 12.84
CA TYR A 90 1.57 4.19 13.90
C TYR A 90 2.63 3.48 14.75
N VAL A 91 2.30 2.29 15.23
CA VAL A 91 3.17 1.54 16.15
C VAL A 91 4.43 1.07 15.44
N MET A 92 4.33 0.52 14.23
CA MET A 92 5.50 0.12 13.43
C MET A 92 6.36 1.31 13.02
N GLY A 93 5.74 2.41 12.58
CA GLY A 93 6.48 3.64 12.26
C GLY A 93 7.27 4.16 13.48
N ARG A 94 6.66 4.14 14.67
CA ARG A 94 7.37 4.51 15.91
C ARG A 94 8.50 3.53 16.26
N ALA A 95 8.30 2.23 16.08
CA ALA A 95 9.34 1.23 16.30
C ALA A 95 10.55 1.47 15.39
N GLN A 96 10.31 1.67 14.09
CA GLN A 96 11.36 1.96 13.11
C GLN A 96 12.09 3.28 13.41
N ILE A 97 11.36 4.34 13.80
CA ILE A 97 11.97 5.61 14.24
C ILE A 97 12.82 5.40 15.50
N GLN A 98 12.37 4.60 16.47
CA GLN A 98 13.16 4.30 17.66
C GLN A 98 14.44 3.54 17.30
N MET A 99 14.35 2.52 16.45
CA MET A 99 15.52 1.79 15.94
C MET A 99 16.52 2.73 15.24
N ALA A 100 16.04 3.61 14.36
CA ALA A 100 16.87 4.61 13.67
C ALA A 100 17.56 5.58 14.66
N LYS A 101 16.83 6.07 15.66
CA LYS A 101 17.38 6.95 16.71
C LYS A 101 18.46 6.25 17.53
N LYS A 102 18.25 4.97 17.88
CA LYS A 102 19.24 4.17 18.62
C LYS A 102 20.46 3.86 17.78
N PHE A 103 20.29 3.53 16.51
CA PHE A 103 21.39 3.40 15.56
C PHE A 103 22.23 4.69 15.47
N ALA A 104 21.59 5.85 15.29
CA ALA A 104 22.28 7.13 15.24
C ALA A 104 23.02 7.47 16.56
N LYS A 105 22.46 7.07 17.71
CA LYS A 105 23.15 7.19 19.01
C LYS A 105 24.41 6.32 19.05
N VAL A 106 24.31 5.05 18.68
CA VAL A 106 25.44 4.11 18.63
C VAL A 106 26.55 4.61 17.71
N CYS A 107 26.23 5.05 16.49
CA CYS A 107 27.23 5.60 15.56
C CYS A 107 27.94 6.83 16.14
N ARG A 108 27.19 7.74 16.77
CA ARG A 108 27.76 8.95 17.38
C ARG A 108 28.70 8.65 18.55
N GLU A 109 28.35 7.67 19.38
CA GLU A 109 29.18 7.27 20.52
C GLU A 109 30.44 6.53 20.05
N GLY A 110 30.32 5.69 19.01
CA GLY A 110 31.46 5.05 18.35
C GLY A 110 32.42 6.05 17.71
N LEU A 111 31.90 7.04 16.96
CA LEU A 111 32.70 8.12 16.35
C LEU A 111 33.40 9.02 17.37
N ARG A 112 32.83 9.17 18.57
CA ARG A 112 33.41 9.95 19.66
C ARG A 112 34.50 9.20 20.44
N MET A 113 34.89 8.00 19.99
CA MET A 113 35.87 7.12 20.64
C MET A 113 35.59 6.88 22.14
N LYS A 114 34.35 7.09 22.62
CA LYS A 114 33.98 6.91 24.03
C LYS A 114 33.84 5.42 24.43
N GLY A 115 34.26 4.51 23.55
CA GLY A 115 34.04 3.08 23.68
C GLY A 115 32.56 2.69 23.60
N THR A 116 32.28 1.46 23.22
CA THR A 116 30.91 0.90 23.24
C THR A 116 30.41 0.59 24.67
N GLY A 117 31.24 0.82 25.70
CA GLY A 117 30.95 0.46 27.10
C GLY A 117 29.78 1.20 27.74
N ASN A 118 29.38 2.35 27.20
CA ASN A 118 28.23 3.12 27.70
C ASN A 118 26.91 2.87 26.93
N ILE A 119 26.92 1.95 25.95
CA ILE A 119 25.72 1.62 25.18
C ILE A 119 24.97 0.50 25.90
N ALA A 120 23.77 0.81 26.38
CA ALA A 120 22.87 -0.21 26.93
C ALA A 120 22.62 -1.33 25.89
N ALA A 121 22.64 -2.59 26.31
CA ALA A 121 22.45 -3.75 25.42
C ALA A 121 21.17 -3.65 24.57
N ALA A 122 20.11 -3.09 25.15
CA ALA A 122 18.86 -2.77 24.45
C ALA A 122 19.02 -1.78 23.29
N ASP A 123 19.83 -0.73 23.47
CA ASP A 123 20.11 0.28 22.44
C ASP A 123 20.92 -0.33 21.30
N ALA A 124 21.93 -1.14 21.61
CA ALA A 124 22.73 -1.87 20.63
C ALA A 124 21.87 -2.87 19.82
N LEU A 125 20.94 -3.56 20.49
CA LEU A 125 20.04 -4.50 19.84
C LEU A 125 19.06 -3.81 18.88
N LEU A 126 18.47 -2.67 19.28
CA LEU A 126 17.61 -1.88 18.40
C LEU A 126 18.38 -1.29 17.21
N ALA A 127 19.64 -0.89 17.41
CA ALA A 127 20.52 -0.45 16.34
C ALA A 127 20.81 -1.58 15.34
N LYS A 128 21.10 -2.80 15.82
CA LYS A 128 21.22 -4.00 14.97
C LYS A 128 19.91 -4.30 14.24
N GLY A 129 18.77 -4.11 14.90
CA GLY A 129 17.45 -4.18 14.30
C GLY A 129 17.29 -3.25 13.09
N PHE A 130 17.72 -2.01 13.23
CA PHE A 130 17.71 -1.03 12.14
C PHE A 130 18.58 -1.47 10.96
N LEU A 131 19.79 -1.96 11.24
CA LEU A 131 20.68 -2.50 10.20
C LEU A 131 20.06 -3.71 9.50
N GLY A 132 19.44 -4.62 10.25
CA GLY A 132 18.70 -5.75 9.69
C GLY A 132 17.55 -5.29 8.79
N LEU A 133 16.81 -4.26 9.19
CA LEU A 133 15.74 -3.66 8.39
C LEU A 133 16.28 -3.10 7.06
N ILE A 134 17.33 -2.28 7.11
CA ILE A 134 17.96 -1.71 5.90
C ILE A 134 18.51 -2.83 5.01
N GLY A 135 19.26 -3.77 5.61
CA GLY A 135 19.84 -4.91 4.91
C GLY A 135 18.77 -5.75 4.21
N THR A 136 17.62 -5.98 4.85
CA THR A 136 16.50 -6.71 4.24
C THR A 136 15.91 -5.95 3.05
N LEU A 137 15.77 -4.62 3.14
CA LEU A 137 15.27 -3.80 2.03
C LEU A 137 16.24 -3.82 0.83
N ILE A 138 17.54 -3.66 1.08
CA ILE A 138 18.58 -3.73 0.05
C ILE A 138 18.60 -5.12 -0.57
N ALA A 139 18.67 -6.18 0.24
CA ALA A 139 18.69 -7.56 -0.23
C ALA A 139 17.45 -7.87 -1.09
N LYS A 140 16.28 -7.39 -0.69
CA LYS A 140 15.04 -7.52 -1.46
C LYS A 140 15.13 -6.82 -2.81
N ASP A 141 15.63 -5.58 -2.86
CA ASP A 141 15.81 -4.83 -4.11
C ASP A 141 16.80 -5.53 -5.05
N LEU A 142 17.95 -5.96 -4.51
CA LEU A 142 18.97 -6.69 -5.26
C LEU A 142 18.42 -8.02 -5.80
N PHE A 143 17.69 -8.77 -4.96
CA PHE A 143 17.08 -10.03 -5.35
C PHE A 143 16.06 -9.84 -6.49
N LEU A 144 15.13 -8.89 -6.33
CA LEU A 144 14.11 -8.64 -7.35
C LEU A 144 14.72 -8.12 -8.65
N LYS A 145 15.74 -7.27 -8.55
CA LYS A 145 16.40 -6.70 -9.72
C LYS A 145 17.28 -7.70 -10.46
N TYR A 146 18.26 -8.27 -9.76
CA TYR A 146 19.32 -9.06 -10.41
C TYR A 146 18.97 -10.53 -10.56
N ILE A 147 18.12 -11.10 -9.69
CA ILE A 147 17.74 -12.52 -9.77
C ILE A 147 16.41 -12.69 -10.51
N MET A 148 15.45 -11.79 -10.29
CA MET A 148 14.12 -11.91 -10.89
C MET A 148 13.88 -11.00 -12.11
N GLY A 149 14.83 -10.13 -12.45
CA GLY A 149 14.75 -9.27 -13.63
C GLY A 149 13.65 -8.21 -13.57
N PHE A 150 13.32 -7.72 -12.38
CA PHE A 150 12.40 -6.60 -12.21
C PHE A 150 13.15 -5.26 -12.15
N ASP A 151 12.57 -4.22 -12.72
CA ASP A 151 12.97 -2.85 -12.50
C ASP A 151 12.39 -2.31 -11.18
N VAL A 152 13.15 -1.44 -10.52
CA VAL A 152 12.72 -0.78 -9.28
C VAL A 152 11.93 0.48 -9.62
N ASP A 153 10.61 0.44 -9.42
CA ASP A 153 9.71 1.58 -9.64
C ASP A 153 9.57 2.43 -8.36
N ALA A 154 9.58 1.80 -7.19
CA ALA A 154 9.72 2.48 -5.90
C ALA A 154 10.55 1.61 -4.96
N THR A 155 11.74 2.08 -4.57
CA THR A 155 12.72 1.38 -3.72
C THR A 155 12.06 0.73 -2.52
N GLY A 156 12.30 -0.57 -2.32
CA GLY A 156 11.76 -1.33 -1.22
C GLY A 156 10.24 -1.55 -1.24
N LEU A 157 9.50 -1.17 -2.28
CA LEU A 157 8.03 -1.20 -2.30
C LEU A 157 7.43 -1.75 -3.59
N ARG A 158 7.83 -1.23 -4.76
CA ARG A 158 7.18 -1.51 -6.03
C ARG A 158 8.21 -1.83 -7.10
N TYR A 159 7.96 -2.92 -7.82
CA TYR A 159 8.85 -3.46 -8.83
C TYR A 159 8.04 -3.78 -10.08
N THR A 160 8.65 -3.60 -11.24
CA THR A 160 7.96 -3.74 -12.52
C THR A 160 8.78 -4.58 -13.47
N LYS A 161 8.13 -5.45 -14.25
CA LYS A 161 8.78 -6.19 -15.32
C LYS A 161 7.96 -6.02 -16.59
N GLN A 162 8.60 -5.67 -17.69
CA GLN A 162 7.91 -5.61 -18.98
C GLN A 162 7.56 -7.02 -19.43
N ILE A 163 6.33 -7.18 -19.93
CA ILE A 163 5.78 -8.45 -20.40
C ILE A 163 5.08 -8.22 -21.74
N ASP A 164 5.16 -9.20 -22.61
CA ASP A 164 4.35 -9.23 -23.83
C ASP A 164 3.01 -9.91 -23.53
N THR A 165 1.91 -9.22 -23.84
CA THR A 165 0.57 -9.79 -23.76
C THR A 165 -0.11 -9.71 -25.11
N ASP A 166 -1.23 -10.41 -25.28
CA ASP A 166 -2.04 -10.41 -26.51
C ASP A 166 -2.50 -9.00 -26.94
N GLN A 167 -2.40 -8.00 -26.05
CA GLN A 167 -2.74 -6.59 -26.31
C GLN A 167 -1.51 -5.68 -26.46
N GLY A 168 -0.34 -6.28 -26.65
CA GLY A 168 0.95 -5.61 -26.76
C GLY A 168 1.71 -5.53 -25.43
N LYS A 169 2.80 -4.74 -25.44
CA LYS A 169 3.68 -4.57 -24.27
C LYS A 169 2.93 -4.00 -23.07
N ARG A 170 3.09 -4.63 -21.92
CA ARG A 170 2.55 -4.21 -20.62
C ARG A 170 3.60 -4.39 -19.51
N GLU A 171 3.27 -3.95 -18.31
CA GLU A 171 4.10 -4.14 -17.11
C GLU A 171 3.39 -5.04 -16.10
N LEU A 172 4.05 -6.12 -15.70
CA LEU A 172 3.75 -6.84 -14.46
C LEU A 172 4.27 -6.01 -13.29
N VAL A 173 3.41 -5.69 -12.34
CA VAL A 173 3.76 -4.95 -11.13
C VAL A 173 3.72 -5.88 -9.93
N LEU A 174 4.78 -5.87 -9.14
CA LEU A 174 4.84 -6.43 -7.81
C LEU A 174 4.86 -5.31 -6.78
N HIS A 175 3.89 -5.28 -5.89
CA HIS A 175 3.79 -4.32 -4.80
C HIS A 175 3.90 -5.06 -3.46
N LEU A 176 5.08 -4.95 -2.84
CA LEU A 176 5.46 -5.66 -1.62
C LEU A 176 5.25 -4.75 -0.41
N ALA A 177 4.08 -4.84 0.19
CA ALA A 177 3.61 -3.96 1.25
C ALA A 177 3.90 -4.54 2.66
N ASP A 178 5.18 -4.72 3.00
CA ASP A 178 5.60 -5.41 4.23
C ASP A 178 5.70 -4.50 5.49
N PRO A 179 5.88 -5.08 6.69
CA PRO A 179 6.10 -4.32 7.91
C PRO A 179 7.41 -3.53 7.94
N ASN A 180 8.41 -3.91 7.13
CA ASN A 180 9.75 -3.30 7.13
C ASN A 180 9.78 -1.98 6.34
N ASN A 181 8.85 -1.79 5.39
CA ASN A 181 8.78 -0.60 4.54
C ASN A 181 7.64 0.37 4.91
N VAL A 182 7.06 0.29 6.12
CA VAL A 182 5.98 1.20 6.56
C VAL A 182 6.34 2.68 6.35
N ILE A 183 7.52 3.11 6.79
CA ILE A 183 7.96 4.51 6.59
C ILE A 183 8.16 4.82 5.10
N LEU A 184 8.83 3.93 4.36
CA LEU A 184 9.05 4.14 2.92
C LEU A 184 7.73 4.25 2.14
N ARG A 185 6.71 3.48 2.51
CA ARG A 185 5.36 3.59 1.93
C ARG A 185 4.73 4.96 2.15
N LEU A 186 4.95 5.57 3.31
CA LEU A 186 4.49 6.93 3.58
C LEU A 186 5.31 7.91 2.74
N VAL A 187 6.64 7.80 2.73
CA VAL A 187 7.51 8.67 1.94
C VAL A 187 7.13 8.64 0.45
N HIS A 188 7.08 7.45 -0.17
CA HIS A 188 6.71 7.27 -1.58
C HIS A 188 5.30 7.74 -1.93
N ARG A 189 4.40 7.82 -0.94
CA ARG A 189 3.04 8.30 -1.16
C ARG A 189 2.95 9.82 -1.21
N TRP A 190 3.80 10.47 -0.41
CA TRP A 190 3.79 11.92 -0.22
C TRP A 190 4.92 12.62 -0.99
N SER A 191 5.86 11.87 -1.57
CA SER A 191 7.00 12.41 -2.32
C SER A 191 6.61 13.15 -3.60
N ASP A 192 5.47 12.78 -4.19
CA ASP A 192 4.87 13.37 -5.39
C ASP A 192 3.66 14.25 -5.04
N TRP A 193 3.61 14.80 -3.82
CA TRP A 193 2.57 15.72 -3.38
C TRP A 193 2.69 17.09 -4.06
N GLY A 194 1.55 17.65 -4.50
CA GLY A 194 1.47 19.01 -5.03
C GLY A 194 1.62 19.08 -6.56
N GLY A 195 1.61 17.93 -7.24
CA GLY A 195 1.68 17.84 -8.70
C GLY A 195 0.33 18.10 -9.40
N ASP A 196 -0.79 18.12 -8.67
CA ASP A 196 -2.13 18.35 -9.21
C ASP A 196 -2.60 19.80 -8.89
N PRO A 197 -3.26 20.54 -9.81
CA PRO A 197 -3.80 21.86 -9.49
C PRO A 197 -4.87 21.81 -8.39
N ASP A 198 -5.55 20.67 -8.22
CA ASP A 198 -6.51 20.44 -7.15
C ASP A 198 -5.88 19.65 -6.01
N HIS A 199 -5.19 20.37 -5.12
CA HIS A 199 -4.56 19.81 -3.94
C HIS A 199 -5.52 19.04 -3.03
N MET A 200 -6.80 19.41 -2.97
CA MET A 200 -7.77 18.68 -2.14
C MET A 200 -8.16 17.35 -2.77
N ALA A 201 -8.42 17.32 -4.08
CA ALA A 201 -8.65 16.07 -4.78
C ALA A 201 -7.44 15.13 -4.69
N GLU A 202 -6.22 15.68 -4.83
CA GLU A 202 -4.96 14.95 -4.65
C GLU A 202 -4.84 14.37 -3.23
N PHE A 203 -5.20 15.15 -2.21
CA PHE A 203 -5.24 14.70 -0.81
C PHE A 203 -6.10 13.46 -0.67
N PHE A 204 -7.37 13.57 -1.08
CA PHE A 204 -8.32 12.48 -0.95
C PHE A 204 -7.90 11.26 -1.78
N ASP A 205 -7.28 11.46 -2.93
CA ASP A 205 -6.81 10.34 -3.77
C ASP A 205 -5.60 9.59 -3.18
N LYS A 206 -4.74 10.27 -2.41
CA LYS A 206 -3.65 9.61 -1.67
C LYS A 206 -4.13 8.99 -0.35
N VAL A 207 -5.10 9.63 0.30
CA VAL A 207 -5.62 9.24 1.61
C VAL A 207 -6.70 8.16 1.54
N LYS A 208 -7.45 8.05 0.44
CA LYS A 208 -8.52 7.03 0.29
C LYS A 208 -8.04 5.59 0.54
N TRP A 209 -6.78 5.30 0.25
CA TRP A 209 -6.16 4.00 0.47
C TRP A 209 -5.82 3.71 1.94
N GLU A 210 -5.80 4.74 2.78
CA GLU A 210 -5.67 4.61 4.23
C GLU A 210 -7.02 4.42 4.91
N LEU A 211 -8.09 4.90 4.29
CA LEU A 211 -9.42 4.86 4.86
C LEU A 211 -9.89 3.42 5.07
N HIS A 212 -10.76 3.25 6.06
CA HIS A 212 -11.46 1.99 6.27
C HIS A 212 -12.15 1.56 4.96
N PRO A 213 -12.16 0.26 4.60
CA PRO A 213 -12.70 -0.21 3.32
C PRO A 213 -14.11 0.29 3.02
N LEU A 214 -14.94 0.48 4.06
CA LEU A 214 -16.28 1.04 3.95
C LEU A 214 -16.28 2.50 3.46
N TRP A 215 -15.36 3.35 3.94
CA TRP A 215 -15.23 4.73 3.49
C TRP A 215 -14.65 4.81 2.07
N SER A 216 -13.64 3.98 1.77
CA SER A 216 -13.11 3.87 0.41
C SER A 216 -14.20 3.44 -0.57
N LEU A 217 -15.02 2.45 -0.20
CA LEU A 217 -16.16 2.02 -0.99
C LEU A 217 -17.17 3.16 -1.16
N GLY A 218 -17.52 3.88 -0.09
CA GLY A 218 -18.42 5.03 -0.18
C GLY A 218 -17.93 6.09 -1.17
N LEU A 219 -16.63 6.43 -1.13
CA LEU A 219 -16.03 7.36 -2.09
C LEU A 219 -16.04 6.83 -3.52
N GLU A 220 -15.76 5.54 -3.72
CA GLU A 220 -15.82 4.89 -5.04
C GLU A 220 -17.25 4.92 -5.61
N LEU A 221 -18.26 4.62 -4.79
CA LEU A 221 -19.67 4.67 -5.17
C LEU A 221 -20.12 6.10 -5.52
N LEU A 222 -19.73 7.09 -4.72
CA LEU A 222 -20.03 8.50 -5.00
C LEU A 222 -19.38 8.98 -6.31
N LYS A 223 -18.15 8.54 -6.60
CA LYS A 223 -17.46 8.86 -7.86
C LYS A 223 -18.00 8.04 -9.04
N GLY A 224 -18.78 6.98 -8.81
CA GLY A 224 -19.25 6.04 -9.83
C GLY A 224 -18.11 5.27 -10.51
N VAL A 225 -16.91 5.30 -9.93
CA VAL A 225 -15.68 4.76 -10.53
C VAL A 225 -14.96 3.87 -9.53
N GLY A 226 -14.67 2.64 -9.94
CA GLY A 226 -14.02 1.63 -9.14
C GLY A 226 -12.52 1.83 -9.00
N ARG A 227 -11.89 0.92 -8.25
CA ARG A 227 -10.45 0.96 -7.92
C ARG A 227 -9.52 1.00 -9.14
N ASP A 228 -9.94 0.37 -10.22
CA ASP A 228 -9.24 0.24 -11.50
C ASP A 228 -9.48 1.43 -12.44
N GLY A 229 -10.28 2.41 -12.02
CA GLY A 229 -10.66 3.57 -12.83
C GLY A 229 -11.78 3.27 -13.82
N ARG A 230 -12.41 2.09 -13.77
CA ARG A 230 -13.57 1.75 -14.61
C ARG A 230 -14.86 2.18 -13.91
N ALA A 231 -15.90 2.48 -14.69
CA ALA A 231 -17.21 2.79 -14.14
C ALA A 231 -17.78 1.57 -13.38
N ILE A 232 -18.37 1.81 -12.20
CA ILE A 232 -18.95 0.75 -11.35
C ILE A 232 -20.24 0.20 -11.96
N TYR A 233 -21.00 1.08 -12.59
CA TYR A 233 -22.25 0.78 -13.28
C TYR A 233 -22.28 1.58 -14.59
N ASN A 234 -23.06 1.11 -15.56
CA ASN A 234 -23.32 1.87 -16.77
C ASN A 234 -24.38 2.95 -16.49
N PRO A 235 -24.12 4.24 -16.75
CA PRO A 235 -25.09 5.31 -16.49
C PRO A 235 -26.39 5.16 -17.30
N TYR A 236 -26.36 4.40 -18.40
CA TYR A 236 -27.51 4.14 -19.26
C TYR A 236 -28.32 2.90 -18.88
N ASP A 237 -27.89 2.13 -17.87
CA ASP A 237 -28.65 0.97 -17.39
C ASP A 237 -29.86 1.40 -16.53
N SER A 238 -30.85 0.51 -16.38
CA SER A 238 -32.00 0.73 -15.49
C SER A 238 -31.56 0.88 -14.03
N ASP A 239 -32.32 1.62 -13.23
CA ASP A 239 -31.97 1.89 -11.82
C ASP A 239 -31.85 0.62 -10.98
N THR A 240 -32.66 -0.40 -11.29
CA THR A 240 -32.56 -1.73 -10.69
C THR A 240 -31.22 -2.42 -10.99
N ARG A 241 -30.73 -2.27 -12.22
CA ARG A 241 -29.47 -2.85 -12.67
C ARG A 241 -28.27 -2.08 -12.10
N LYS A 242 -28.35 -0.76 -12.03
CA LYS A 242 -27.36 0.09 -11.32
C LYS A 242 -27.27 -0.27 -9.85
N ALA A 243 -28.40 -0.44 -9.17
CA ALA A 243 -28.45 -0.83 -7.76
C ALA A 243 -27.85 -2.23 -7.54
N ALA A 244 -28.10 -3.17 -8.45
CA ALA A 244 -27.50 -4.50 -8.43
C ALA A 244 -25.99 -4.44 -8.63
N ASP A 245 -25.49 -3.68 -9.61
CA ASP A 245 -24.05 -3.52 -9.87
C ASP A 245 -23.32 -2.84 -8.71
N ILE A 246 -23.91 -1.80 -8.11
CA ILE A 246 -23.40 -1.13 -6.90
C ILE A 246 -23.33 -2.10 -5.72
N SER A 247 -24.42 -2.83 -5.47
CA SER A 247 -24.49 -3.80 -4.36
C SER A 247 -23.49 -4.93 -4.55
N PHE A 248 -23.38 -5.44 -5.78
CA PHE A 248 -22.44 -6.48 -6.13
C PHE A 248 -20.98 -6.00 -6.01
N TYR A 249 -20.67 -4.80 -6.50
CA TYR A 249 -19.35 -4.17 -6.33
C TYR A 249 -19.00 -3.96 -4.86
N GLY A 250 -19.95 -3.47 -4.05
CA GLY A 250 -19.76 -3.27 -2.61
C GLY A 250 -19.49 -4.56 -1.85
N LEU A 251 -20.26 -5.62 -2.13
CA LEU A 251 -20.03 -6.95 -1.56
C LEU A 251 -18.67 -7.53 -1.96
N ARG A 252 -18.27 -7.39 -3.23
CA ARG A 252 -16.92 -7.75 -3.72
C ARG A 252 -15.82 -6.99 -2.99
N ARG A 253 -16.03 -5.70 -2.72
CA ARG A 253 -15.03 -4.82 -2.09
C ARG A 253 -14.76 -5.19 -0.64
N ILE A 254 -15.78 -5.65 0.08
CA ILE A 254 -15.72 -5.97 1.50
C ILE A 254 -15.17 -7.39 1.72
N ILE A 255 -15.42 -8.31 0.79
CA ILE A 255 -15.10 -9.73 0.94
C ILE A 255 -14.25 -10.17 -0.26
N ASN A 256 -12.93 -10.21 -0.07
CA ASN A 256 -11.95 -10.63 -1.09
C ASN A 256 -12.23 -12.02 -1.70
N VAL A 257 -12.98 -12.89 -1.00
CA VAL A 257 -13.40 -14.22 -1.51
C VAL A 257 -14.38 -14.11 -2.68
N PHE A 258 -15.26 -13.10 -2.70
CA PHE A 258 -16.14 -12.88 -3.85
C PHE A 258 -15.38 -12.37 -5.08
N ASP A 259 -14.21 -11.74 -4.89
CA ASP A 259 -13.32 -11.40 -5.99
C ASP A 259 -12.76 -12.68 -6.66
N ALA A 260 -12.45 -13.73 -5.87
CA ALA A 260 -12.05 -15.04 -6.42
C ALA A 260 -13.20 -15.78 -7.12
N ILE A 261 -14.41 -15.76 -6.55
CA ILE A 261 -15.60 -16.43 -7.10
C ILE A 261 -16.10 -15.70 -8.39
N TYR A 262 -16.16 -14.38 -8.40
CA TYR A 262 -16.61 -13.58 -9.54
C TYR A 262 -15.64 -13.63 -10.73
N ARG A 263 -14.32 -13.67 -10.48
CA ARG A 263 -13.29 -13.90 -11.52
C ARG A 263 -13.46 -15.23 -12.27
N THR A 264 -14.23 -16.16 -11.71
CA THR A 264 -14.56 -17.46 -12.32
C THR A 264 -15.88 -17.39 -13.12
N ALA A 265 -16.76 -16.44 -12.83
CA ALA A 265 -18.13 -16.38 -13.36
C ALA A 265 -18.36 -15.39 -14.53
N ARG A 266 -17.49 -14.39 -14.74
CA ARG A 266 -17.57 -13.48 -15.92
C ARG A 266 -16.26 -13.49 -16.73
N PRO A 267 -16.25 -14.05 -17.96
CA PRO A 267 -15.05 -14.18 -18.79
C PRO A 267 -14.52 -12.89 -19.43
N SER A 268 -15.22 -11.75 -19.31
CA SER A 268 -14.81 -10.48 -19.94
C SER A 268 -13.61 -9.82 -19.25
N ASP A 269 -13.21 -10.29 -18.06
CA ASP A 269 -12.11 -9.75 -17.24
C ASP A 269 -10.85 -10.64 -17.28
N LYS A 270 -10.56 -11.25 -18.44
CA LYS A 270 -9.36 -12.08 -18.68
C LYS A 270 -8.03 -11.49 -18.17
N GLU A 271 -7.91 -10.16 -18.01
CA GLU A 271 -6.69 -9.49 -17.58
C GLU A 271 -6.41 -9.56 -16.07
N ALA A 272 -7.44 -9.49 -15.21
CA ALA A 272 -7.28 -9.64 -13.76
C ALA A 272 -7.10 -11.12 -13.37
N THR A 273 -7.60 -12.02 -14.21
CA THR A 273 -7.47 -13.48 -14.07
C THR A 273 -6.11 -13.99 -14.56
N ASN A 274 -5.32 -13.20 -15.31
CA ASN A 274 -4.01 -13.62 -15.82
C ASN A 274 -2.79 -13.09 -15.05
N SER A 275 -2.91 -12.20 -14.05
CA SER A 275 -1.72 -11.69 -13.34
C SER A 275 -0.96 -12.79 -12.59
N PHE A 276 -1.66 -13.77 -12.01
CA PHE A 276 -1.04 -14.95 -11.40
C PHE A 276 -0.38 -15.87 -12.42
N ASN A 277 -1.03 -16.11 -13.56
CA ASN A 277 -0.46 -16.94 -14.62
C ASN A 277 0.75 -16.26 -15.28
N VAL A 278 0.67 -14.95 -15.49
CA VAL A 278 1.79 -14.11 -15.93
C VAL A 278 2.91 -14.19 -14.90
N LEU A 279 2.63 -14.01 -13.60
CA LEU A 279 3.62 -14.17 -12.54
C LEU A 279 4.25 -15.57 -12.57
N ARG A 280 3.46 -16.62 -12.77
CA ARG A 280 3.93 -18.01 -12.85
C ARG A 280 4.79 -18.31 -14.09
N LYS A 281 4.52 -17.63 -15.20
CA LYS A 281 5.32 -17.72 -16.44
C LYS A 281 6.64 -16.94 -16.31
N GLU A 282 6.56 -15.75 -15.71
CA GLU A 282 7.67 -14.80 -15.64
C GLU A 282 8.63 -15.03 -14.48
N VAL A 283 8.19 -15.76 -13.44
CA VAL A 283 8.97 -16.03 -12.23
C VAL A 283 9.13 -17.53 -12.06
N ASN A 284 10.28 -17.95 -11.53
CA ASN A 284 10.55 -19.34 -11.17
C ASN A 284 9.38 -19.93 -10.36
N LYS A 285 8.87 -21.09 -10.80
CA LYS A 285 7.70 -21.79 -10.22
C LYS A 285 7.81 -21.98 -8.70
N VAL A 286 9.03 -22.13 -8.17
CA VAL A 286 9.28 -22.30 -6.73
C VAL A 286 8.99 -21.02 -5.93
N LEU A 287 9.24 -19.85 -6.51
CA LEU A 287 9.11 -18.55 -5.83
C LEU A 287 7.71 -17.95 -5.95
N VAL A 288 6.91 -18.42 -6.91
CA VAL A 288 5.57 -17.92 -7.19
C VAL A 288 4.64 -18.00 -5.97
N PRO A 289 4.56 -19.11 -5.21
CA PRO A 289 3.70 -19.16 -4.02
C PRO A 289 4.09 -18.12 -2.97
N PHE A 290 5.39 -17.92 -2.76
CA PHE A 290 5.88 -16.93 -1.80
C PHE A 290 5.50 -15.51 -2.21
N LEU A 291 5.76 -15.14 -3.46
CA LEU A 291 5.45 -13.80 -3.98
C LEU A 291 3.95 -13.55 -4.07
N TYR A 292 3.18 -14.57 -4.39
CA TYR A 292 1.72 -14.48 -4.44
C TYR A 292 1.13 -14.10 -3.07
N VAL A 293 1.65 -14.69 -1.99
CA VAL A 293 1.20 -14.40 -0.63
C VAL A 293 1.79 -13.07 -0.12
N ALA A 294 3.06 -12.78 -0.43
CA ALA A 294 3.76 -11.62 0.10
C ALA A 294 3.47 -10.30 -0.65
N SER A 295 2.90 -10.34 -1.86
CA SER A 295 2.76 -9.17 -2.73
C SER A 295 1.35 -8.99 -3.32
N PHE A 296 0.99 -7.73 -3.54
CA PHE A 296 -0.08 -7.40 -4.47
C PHE A 296 0.50 -7.34 -5.88
N HIS A 297 -0.06 -8.14 -6.79
CA HIS A 297 0.44 -8.24 -8.16
C HIS A 297 -0.67 -7.92 -9.16
N TYR A 298 -0.35 -7.11 -10.16
CA TYR A 298 -1.30 -6.69 -11.19
C TYR A 298 -0.56 -6.31 -12.47
N VAL A 299 -1.28 -6.35 -13.60
CA VAL A 299 -0.75 -5.92 -14.89
C VAL A 299 -1.28 -4.52 -15.21
N ARG A 300 -0.41 -3.64 -15.70
CA ARG A 300 -0.78 -2.28 -16.15
C ARG A 300 -0.15 -1.95 -17.49
N GLY A 301 -0.64 -0.92 -18.17
CA GLY A 301 0.00 -0.39 -19.38
C GLY A 301 1.40 0.16 -19.07
N THR A 302 2.30 0.20 -20.06
CA THR A 302 3.70 0.64 -19.89
C THR A 302 3.83 2.08 -19.38
N LYS A 303 5.00 2.44 -18.84
CA LYS A 303 5.32 3.81 -18.38
C LYS A 303 4.96 4.86 -19.44
N SER A 304 5.33 4.62 -20.70
CA SER A 304 5.01 5.50 -21.83
C SER A 304 3.50 5.60 -22.10
N GLN A 305 2.76 4.48 -22.03
CA GLN A 305 1.30 4.50 -22.18
C GLN A 305 0.62 5.28 -21.04
N ARG A 306 1.10 5.14 -19.79
CA ARG A 306 0.58 5.90 -18.64
C ARG A 306 0.86 7.39 -18.78
N LYS A 307 2.07 7.77 -19.18
CA LYS A 307 2.42 9.17 -19.43
C LYS A 307 1.59 9.77 -20.56
N ARG A 308 1.32 9.04 -21.65
CA ARG A 308 0.36 9.49 -22.69
C ARG A 308 -1.05 9.73 -22.13
N ARG A 309 -1.52 8.89 -21.19
CA ARG A 309 -2.82 9.12 -20.53
C ARG A 309 -2.80 10.35 -19.61
N GLU A 310 -1.72 10.58 -18.88
CA GLU A 310 -1.53 11.78 -18.06
C GLU A 310 -1.54 13.05 -18.93
N ILE A 311 -0.82 13.05 -20.05
CA ILE A 311 -0.82 14.18 -21.01
C ILE A 311 -2.23 14.42 -21.57
N ARG A 312 -2.97 13.36 -21.92
CA ARG A 312 -4.36 13.51 -22.36
C ARG A 312 -5.26 14.10 -21.29
N LYS A 313 -5.07 13.75 -20.02
CA LYS A 313 -5.76 14.38 -18.90
C LYS A 313 -5.41 15.86 -18.81
N LEU A 314 -4.13 16.21 -18.87
CA LEU A 314 -3.68 17.61 -18.89
C LEU A 314 -4.31 18.40 -20.04
N ILE A 315 -4.34 17.84 -21.26
CA ILE A 315 -5.01 18.46 -22.41
C ILE A 315 -6.51 18.63 -22.14
N SER A 316 -7.16 17.63 -21.53
CA SER A 316 -8.57 17.73 -21.14
C SER A 316 -8.81 18.82 -20.08
N THR A 317 -7.91 18.94 -19.10
CA THR A 317 -7.97 19.98 -18.06
C THR A 317 -7.73 21.37 -18.65
N TYR A 318 -6.77 21.50 -19.57
CA TYR A 318 -6.58 22.75 -20.31
C TYR A 318 -7.83 23.14 -21.09
N ARG A 319 -8.45 22.18 -21.79
CA ARG A 319 -9.73 22.38 -22.46
C ARG A 319 -10.82 22.79 -21.48
N SER A 320 -10.94 22.19 -20.30
CA SER A 320 -11.98 22.60 -19.34
C SER A 320 -11.74 24.00 -18.76
N ILE A 321 -10.48 24.43 -18.58
CA ILE A 321 -10.13 25.79 -18.15
C ILE A 321 -10.42 26.83 -19.26
N THR A 322 -10.23 26.45 -20.52
CA THR A 322 -10.37 27.35 -21.69
C THR A 322 -11.76 27.33 -22.32
N THR A 323 -12.57 26.31 -22.06
CA THR A 323 -13.95 26.19 -22.56
C THR A 323 -14.98 26.60 -21.51
N TRP A 324 -16.17 26.95 -21.98
CA TRP A 324 -17.25 27.61 -21.21
C TRP A 324 -17.82 26.81 -20.01
N ARG A 325 -17.36 25.57 -19.78
CA ARG A 325 -17.92 24.66 -18.76
C ARG A 325 -17.43 24.92 -17.34
N ASP A 326 -16.25 25.51 -17.16
CA ASP A 326 -15.70 25.87 -15.85
C ASP A 326 -14.92 27.19 -15.94
N LYS A 327 -15.66 28.28 -16.22
CA LYS A 327 -15.06 29.60 -16.39
C LYS A 327 -14.39 30.05 -15.08
N PRO A 328 -13.15 30.57 -15.14
CA PRO A 328 -12.51 31.19 -13.99
C PRO A 328 -13.40 32.29 -13.42
N LYS A 329 -13.51 32.39 -12.09
CA LYS A 329 -14.35 33.41 -11.43
C LYS A 329 -13.78 34.81 -11.63
N ASN A 330 -12.46 34.92 -11.74
CA ASN A 330 -11.75 36.17 -11.96
C ASN A 330 -10.42 35.97 -12.72
N ARG A 331 -9.80 37.09 -13.12
CA ARG A 331 -8.53 37.11 -13.87
C ARG A 331 -7.37 36.47 -13.10
N GLU A 332 -7.32 36.64 -11.78
CA GLU A 332 -6.28 36.05 -10.94
C GLU A 332 -6.36 34.52 -10.89
N GLU A 333 -7.58 33.97 -10.76
CA GLU A 333 -7.81 32.54 -10.80
C GLU A 333 -7.44 31.96 -12.16
N TYR A 334 -7.77 32.66 -13.26
CA TYR A 334 -7.34 32.27 -14.60
C TYR A 334 -5.82 32.22 -14.73
N LEU A 335 -5.11 33.28 -14.32
CA LEU A 335 -3.65 33.33 -14.39
C LEU A 335 -3.00 32.25 -13.52
N ARG A 336 -3.54 31.96 -12.34
CA ARG A 336 -3.08 30.88 -11.46
C ARG A 336 -3.26 29.51 -12.10
N ARG A 337 -4.43 29.24 -12.68
CA ARG A 337 -4.73 27.98 -13.40
C ARG A 337 -3.82 27.80 -14.61
N VAL A 338 -3.59 28.85 -15.40
CA VAL A 338 -2.67 28.83 -16.57
C VAL A 338 -1.22 28.62 -16.14
N LYS A 339 -0.77 29.29 -15.07
CA LYS A 339 0.59 29.12 -14.53
C LYS A 339 0.82 27.68 -14.05
N SER A 340 -0.10 27.15 -13.25
CA SER A 340 -0.05 25.76 -12.75
C SER A 340 -0.06 24.75 -13.91
N PHE A 341 -0.89 24.96 -14.92
CA PHE A 341 -0.89 24.13 -16.13
C PHE A 341 0.45 24.16 -16.86
N ARG A 342 1.05 25.34 -17.05
CA ARG A 342 2.36 25.50 -17.71
C ARG A 342 3.46 24.78 -16.93
N GLU A 343 3.48 24.92 -15.61
CA GLU A 343 4.45 24.25 -14.74
C GLU A 343 4.34 22.72 -14.85
N GLN A 344 3.12 22.17 -14.79
CA GLN A 344 2.89 20.74 -14.97
C GLN A 344 3.27 20.24 -16.36
N LEU A 345 2.98 21.02 -17.40
CA LEU A 345 3.35 20.66 -18.77
C LEU A 345 4.88 20.61 -18.93
N GLN A 346 5.58 21.61 -18.37
CA GLN A 346 7.04 21.69 -18.41
C GLN A 346 7.67 20.52 -17.65
N GLU A 347 7.21 20.23 -16.43
CA GLU A 347 7.69 19.10 -15.62
C GLU A 347 7.54 17.78 -16.38
N ARG A 348 6.38 17.54 -17.00
CA ARG A 348 6.12 16.30 -17.75
C ARG A 348 6.91 16.22 -19.05
N TYR A 349 7.17 17.34 -19.71
CA TYR A 349 8.05 17.40 -20.89
C TYR A 349 9.49 17.05 -20.52
N ASP A 350 10.02 17.63 -19.42
CA ASP A 350 11.38 17.37 -18.95
C ASP A 350 11.57 15.92 -18.48
N GLU A 351 10.55 15.33 -17.84
CA GLU A 351 10.52 13.90 -17.51
C GLU A 351 10.58 13.01 -18.75
N LEU A 352 9.80 13.31 -19.79
CA LEU A 352 9.80 12.53 -21.04
C LEU A 352 11.16 12.56 -21.72
N ARG A 353 11.77 13.76 -21.80
CA ARG A 353 13.09 13.94 -22.39
C ARG A 353 14.17 13.18 -21.62
N ARG A 354 14.06 13.05 -20.30
CA ARG A 354 14.95 12.19 -19.49
C ARG A 354 14.76 10.72 -19.83
N LEU A 355 13.52 10.25 -19.93
CA LEU A 355 13.23 8.85 -20.26
C LEU A 355 13.70 8.46 -21.67
N GLU A 356 13.63 9.37 -22.64
CA GLU A 356 14.17 9.15 -23.99
C GLU A 356 15.69 9.02 -23.99
N ARG A 357 16.39 9.74 -23.10
CA ARG A 357 17.85 9.64 -22.94
C ARG A 357 18.28 8.40 -22.17
N GLU A 358 17.47 7.93 -21.23
CA GLU A 358 17.74 6.72 -20.43
C GLU A 358 17.40 5.42 -21.18
N GLY A 359 16.61 5.52 -22.26
CA GLY A 359 16.24 4.40 -23.13
C GLY A 359 17.11 4.24 -24.38
N GLN A 360 18.08 5.14 -24.61
CA GLN A 360 19.18 5.02 -25.57
C GLN A 360 20.42 4.52 -24.86
#